data_AF-A0A8T5TXE3-F1
#
_entry.id   AF-A0A8T5TXE3-F1
#
_cell.length_a   1.000
_cell.length_b   1.000
_cell.length_c   1.000
_cell.angle_alpha   90.00
_cell.angle_beta   90.00
_cell.angle_gamma   90.00
#
_symmetry.space_group_name_H-M   'P 1'
#
loop_
_entity.id
_entity.type
_entity.pdbx_description
1 polymer ?
#
loop_
_entity_poly.entity_id
_entity_poly.type
_entity_poly.pdbx_seq_one_letter_code
_entity_poly.pdbx_strand_id
1 'polypeptide(L)'
;MIMEDPVLKDYIIGDIVREVKEKGLIIEKVYVENFIDNFINEYERLPKKSEIKPIVSSYLKILEIEPPITEIHHENITLKASSNVIDPVVKKFIQKKNLINSIKNNGLFAHSGEILTIPKPIGRRLCPICENENWYKIHESVDKNDVISHFPRVYGKIYSCSGCACVWKEK
;
A
#
# COMPACT_ATOMS: atom_id res chain seq x y z
N MET A 1 -25.89 -19.33 -4.73
CA MET A 1 -26.14 -18.44 -3.58
C MET A 1 -25.64 -19.15 -2.35
N ILE A 2 -24.45 -18.78 -1.86
CA ILE A 2 -23.96 -19.24 -0.57
C ILE A 2 -24.73 -18.41 0.46
N MET A 3 -25.60 -19.03 1.24
CA MET A 3 -26.18 -18.37 2.41
C MET A 3 -25.06 -18.22 3.43
N GLU A 4 -24.53 -17.01 3.54
CA GLU A 4 -23.50 -16.69 4.52
C GLU A 4 -24.15 -16.62 5.88
N ASP A 5 -23.80 -17.54 6.79
CA ASP A 5 -24.30 -17.52 8.16
C ASP A 5 -23.71 -16.29 8.90
N PRO A 6 -24.52 -15.25 9.21
CA PRO A 6 -24.01 -14.01 9.81
C PRO A 6 -23.34 -14.25 11.17
N VAL A 7 -23.73 -15.33 11.85
CA VAL A 7 -23.17 -15.76 13.15
C VAL A 7 -21.71 -16.19 13.04
N LEU A 8 -21.31 -16.83 11.93
CA LEU A 8 -19.92 -17.27 11.73
C LEU A 8 -18.97 -16.10 11.47
N LYS A 9 -19.45 -15.06 10.80
CA LYS A 9 -18.69 -13.84 10.53
C LYS A 9 -18.31 -13.13 11.84
N ASP A 10 -19.28 -12.91 12.72
CA ASP A 10 -19.05 -12.26 14.02
C ASP A 10 -18.09 -13.06 14.91
N TYR A 11 -18.16 -14.40 14.86
CA TYR A 11 -17.24 -15.26 15.62
C TYR A 11 -15.79 -15.10 15.16
N ILE A 12 -15.55 -15.06 13.85
CA ILE A 12 -14.20 -14.89 13.28
C ILE A 12 -13.66 -13.49 13.59
N ILE A 13 -14.51 -12.45 13.53
CA ILE A 13 -14.15 -11.09 13.93
C ILE A 13 -13.73 -11.08 15.40
N GLY A 14 -14.49 -11.73 16.28
CA GLY A 14 -14.16 -11.86 17.69
C GLY A 14 -12.83 -12.57 17.94
N ASP A 15 -12.56 -13.64 17.20
CA ASP A 15 -11.30 -14.40 17.29
C ASP A 15 -10.09 -13.56 16.87
N ILE A 16 -10.20 -12.79 15.78
CA ILE A 16 -9.13 -11.88 15.33
C ILE A 16 -8.88 -10.79 16.36
N VAL A 17 -9.93 -10.14 16.87
CA VAL A 17 -9.79 -9.08 17.89
C VAL A 17 -9.14 -9.62 19.16
N ARG A 18 -9.47 -10.85 19.58
CA ARG A 18 -8.86 -11.49 20.74
C ARG A 18 -7.38 -11.78 20.53
N GLU A 19 -7.00 -12.38 19.40
CA GLU A 19 -5.59 -12.66 19.06
C GLU A 19 -4.75 -11.38 18.95
N VAL A 20 -5.30 -10.29 18.43
CA VAL A 20 -4.61 -8.98 18.39
C VAL A 20 -4.41 -8.40 19.80
N LYS A 21 -5.41 -8.53 20.67
CA LYS A 21 -5.31 -8.10 22.08
C LYS A 21 -4.29 -8.91 22.87
N GLU A 22 -4.21 -10.23 22.65
CA GLU A 22 -3.20 -11.09 23.27
C GLU A 22 -1.77 -10.68 22.88
N LYS A 23 -1.60 -10.03 21.73
CA LYS A 23 -0.33 -9.49 21.24
C LYS A 23 -0.04 -8.06 21.69
N GLY A 24 -0.88 -7.49 22.57
CA GLY A 24 -0.68 -6.17 23.17
C GLY A 24 -1.17 -4.98 22.34
N LEU A 25 -1.91 -5.23 21.26
CA LEU A 25 -2.46 -4.17 20.41
C LEU A 25 -3.97 -4.02 20.58
N ILE A 26 -4.46 -2.82 20.31
CA ILE A 26 -5.89 -2.51 20.28
C ILE A 26 -6.29 -2.26 18.82
N ILE A 27 -7.27 -3.02 18.34
CA ILE A 27 -7.86 -2.85 17.01
C ILE A 27 -9.36 -2.62 17.16
N GLU A 28 -9.90 -1.65 16.42
CA GLU A 28 -11.34 -1.40 16.41
C GLU A 28 -12.06 -2.47 15.58
N LYS A 29 -13.25 -2.87 16.04
CA LYS A 29 -14.05 -3.92 15.37
C LYS A 29 -14.35 -3.57 13.90
N VAL A 30 -14.55 -2.29 13.61
CA VAL A 30 -14.85 -1.77 12.26
C VAL A 30 -13.75 -2.10 11.24
N TYR A 31 -12.47 -2.05 11.64
CA TYR A 31 -11.37 -2.39 10.74
C TYR A 31 -11.33 -3.89 10.43
N VAL A 32 -11.64 -4.73 11.43
CA VAL A 32 -11.70 -6.19 11.24
C VAL A 32 -12.91 -6.55 10.38
N GLU A 33 -14.04 -5.89 10.55
CA GLU A 33 -15.22 -6.04 9.69
C GLU A 33 -14.89 -5.72 8.23
N ASN A 34 -14.29 -4.55 7.97
CA ASN A 34 -13.85 -4.17 6.62
C ASN A 34 -12.82 -5.15 6.03
N PHE A 35 -11.91 -5.67 6.85
CA PHE A 35 -10.96 -6.69 6.42
C PHE A 35 -11.68 -7.97 5.96
N ILE A 36 -12.64 -8.44 6.75
CA ILE A 36 -13.41 -9.64 6.42
C ILE A 36 -14.26 -9.41 5.17
N ASP A 37 -14.86 -8.23 5.00
CA ASP A 37 -15.63 -7.90 3.79
C ASP A 37 -14.76 -7.92 2.54
N ASN A 38 -13.57 -7.33 2.61
CA ASN A 38 -12.60 -7.39 1.51
C ASN A 38 -12.14 -8.83 1.24
N PHE A 39 -11.92 -9.62 2.29
CA PHE A 39 -11.51 -11.01 2.17
C PHE A 39 -12.60 -11.87 1.50
N ILE A 40 -13.87 -11.66 1.85
CA ILE A 40 -15.00 -12.35 1.20
C ILE A 40 -15.10 -11.95 -0.27
N ASN A 41 -14.97 -10.65 -0.58
CA ASN A 41 -15.02 -10.17 -1.96
C ASN A 41 -13.91 -10.75 -2.85
N GLU A 42 -12.72 -10.99 -2.28
CA GLU A 42 -11.57 -11.49 -3.03
C GLU A 42 -11.54 -13.02 -3.14
N TYR A 43 -11.96 -13.74 -2.09
CA TYR A 43 -11.81 -15.19 -2.00
C TYR A 43 -13.13 -15.97 -2.00
N GLU A 44 -14.28 -15.28 -2.06
CA GLU A 44 -15.64 -15.85 -2.00
C GLU A 44 -15.87 -16.79 -0.80
N ARG A 45 -15.12 -16.57 0.30
CA ARG A 45 -15.14 -17.43 1.49
C ARG A 45 -14.72 -16.67 2.74
N LEU A 46 -15.05 -17.22 3.90
CA LEU A 46 -14.53 -16.75 5.19
C LEU A 46 -13.12 -17.32 5.49
N PRO A 47 -12.31 -16.60 6.30
CA PRO A 47 -11.04 -17.14 6.80
C PRO A 47 -11.25 -18.38 7.67
N LYS A 48 -10.41 -19.40 7.47
CA LYS A 48 -10.38 -20.58 8.35
C LYS A 48 -9.71 -20.22 9.67
N LYS A 49 -10.04 -20.93 10.76
CA LYS A 49 -9.42 -20.72 12.08
C LYS A 49 -7.88 -20.83 12.05
N SER A 50 -7.33 -21.70 11.21
CA SER A 50 -5.88 -21.85 11.01
C SER A 50 -5.22 -20.65 10.33
N GLU A 51 -5.98 -19.83 9.61
CA GLU A 51 -5.49 -18.65 8.88
C GLU A 51 -5.49 -17.38 9.75
N ILE A 52 -6.22 -17.37 10.87
CA ILE A 52 -6.33 -16.21 11.77
C ILE A 52 -4.97 -15.78 12.33
N LYS A 53 -4.18 -16.73 12.86
CA LYS A 53 -2.85 -16.42 13.42
C LYS A 53 -1.87 -15.85 12.37
N PRO A 54 -1.73 -16.43 11.16
CA PRO A 54 -0.98 -15.82 10.08
C PRO A 54 -1.45 -14.41 9.70
N ILE A 55 -2.77 -14.19 9.62
CA ILE A 55 -3.36 -12.87 9.30
C ILE A 55 -2.92 -11.84 10.35
N VAL A 56 -3.09 -12.16 11.64
CA VAL A 56 -2.70 -11.28 12.74
C VAL A 56 -1.17 -11.06 12.75
N SER A 57 -0.37 -12.10 12.53
CA SER A 57 1.08 -11.97 12.46
C SER A 57 1.53 -11.09 11.29
N SER A 58 0.87 -11.19 10.13
CA SER A 58 1.14 -10.31 9.00
C SER A 58 0.81 -8.85 9.31
N TYR A 59 -0.33 -8.61 9.97
CA TYR A 59 -0.72 -7.28 10.44
C TYR A 59 0.32 -6.69 11.39
N LEU A 60 0.79 -7.49 12.37
CA LEU A 60 1.86 -7.08 13.30
C LEU A 60 3.17 -6.75 12.57
N LYS A 61 3.58 -7.58 11.62
CA LYS A 61 4.80 -7.32 10.84
C LYS A 61 4.71 -6.04 10.04
N ILE A 62 3.56 -5.73 9.45
CA ILE A 62 3.35 -4.47 8.73
C ILE A 62 3.47 -3.27 9.68
N LEU A 63 3.06 -3.43 10.95
CA LEU A 63 3.24 -2.41 11.98
C LEU A 63 4.69 -2.31 12.47
N GLU A 64 5.45 -3.41 12.43
CA GLU A 64 6.86 -3.48 12.86
C GLU A 64 7.86 -3.19 11.73
N ILE A 65 7.41 -2.96 10.48
CA ILE A 65 8.25 -2.56 9.34
C ILE A 65 8.13 -1.04 9.13
N GLU A 66 8.75 -0.29 10.05
CA GLU A 66 9.56 0.89 9.76
C GLU A 66 10.76 0.85 10.73
N PRO A 67 12.02 0.72 10.29
CA PRO A 67 13.16 0.78 11.21
C PRO A 67 13.38 2.20 11.76
N PRO A 68 13.94 2.33 12.98
CA PRO A 68 13.80 3.48 13.86
C PRO A 68 14.96 4.49 13.76
N ILE A 69 14.67 5.76 14.01
CA ILE A 69 15.64 6.81 14.39
C ILE A 69 14.85 7.71 15.36
N THR A 70 15.10 7.82 16.67
CA THR A 70 16.33 7.84 17.47
C THR A 70 16.12 7.26 18.89
N GLU A 71 17.14 6.60 19.44
CA GLU A 71 17.43 6.48 20.88
C GLU A 71 17.49 7.91 21.52
N ILE A 72 17.23 8.25 22.79
CA ILE A 72 17.60 7.66 24.09
C ILE A 72 16.66 8.33 25.14
N HIS A 73 16.06 7.57 26.05
CA HIS A 73 16.24 7.72 27.52
C HIS A 73 15.25 6.81 28.27
N HIS A 74 15.82 5.86 29.01
CA HIS A 74 15.17 5.22 30.12
C HIS A 74 14.80 6.28 31.16
N GLU A 75 13.53 6.32 31.57
CA GLU A 75 13.16 6.57 32.95
C GLU A 75 11.76 5.99 33.24
N ASN A 76 11.68 5.25 34.34
CA ASN A 76 10.48 4.57 34.83
C ASN A 76 9.47 5.59 35.33
N ILE A 77 8.25 5.66 34.76
CA ILE A 77 7.10 6.27 35.44
C ILE A 77 5.82 5.47 35.13
N THR A 78 5.43 4.62 36.09
CA THR A 78 4.01 4.37 36.38
C THR A 78 3.31 5.71 36.56
N LEU A 79 2.21 5.98 35.84
CA LEU A 79 1.02 6.70 36.32
C LEU A 79 -0.03 6.87 35.20
N LYS A 80 -1.21 6.29 35.47
CA LYS A 80 -2.58 6.79 35.28
C LYS A 80 -3.00 7.47 33.96
N ALA A 81 -4.16 7.01 33.52
CA ALA A 81 -5.05 7.62 32.53
C ALA A 81 -5.07 9.15 32.56
N SER A 82 -4.83 9.75 31.40
CA SER A 82 -5.45 11.01 31.00
C SER A 82 -5.72 10.94 29.50
N SER A 83 -7.01 10.93 29.19
CA SER A 83 -7.60 11.16 27.89
C SER A 83 -7.01 12.37 27.15
N ASN A 84 -7.01 12.28 25.81
CA ASN A 84 -6.98 13.39 24.84
C ASN A 84 -5.63 13.80 24.21
N VAL A 85 -4.94 12.92 23.47
CA VAL A 85 -4.09 13.34 22.33
C VAL A 85 -3.95 12.21 21.28
N ILE A 86 -5.00 11.88 20.53
CA ILE A 86 -4.90 10.90 19.40
C ILE A 86 -5.28 11.55 18.05
N ASP A 87 -5.92 12.71 18.07
CA ASP A 87 -6.55 13.32 16.90
C ASP A 87 -5.65 13.95 15.79
N PRO A 88 -4.35 14.33 15.99
CA PRO A 88 -3.61 14.97 14.90
C PRO A 88 -2.82 14.00 14.01
N VAL A 89 -2.58 12.76 14.44
CA VAL A 89 -1.73 11.80 13.69
C VAL A 89 -2.56 11.02 12.67
N VAL A 90 -3.76 10.60 13.04
CA VAL A 90 -4.68 9.84 12.17
C VAL A 90 -5.19 10.72 11.02
N LYS A 91 -5.48 12.00 11.26
CA LYS A 91 -5.87 12.95 10.21
C LYS A 91 -4.76 13.21 9.18
N LYS A 92 -3.49 13.28 9.62
CA LYS A 92 -2.34 13.38 8.69
C LYS A 92 -2.17 12.12 7.84
N PHE A 93 -2.37 10.95 8.42
CA PHE A 93 -2.31 9.68 7.68
C PHE A 93 -3.43 9.55 6.64
N ILE A 94 -4.67 9.90 7.01
CA ILE A 94 -5.82 9.86 6.11
C ILE A 94 -5.66 10.89 4.97
N GLN A 95 -5.18 12.09 5.27
CA GLN A 95 -4.91 13.11 4.23
C GLN A 95 -3.84 12.64 3.24
N LYS A 96 -2.75 12.01 3.70
CA LYS A 96 -1.69 11.51 2.82
C LYS A 96 -2.17 10.33 1.95
N LYS A 97 -2.98 9.42 2.51
CA LYS A 97 -3.57 8.29 1.77
C LYS A 97 -4.58 8.75 0.71
N ASN A 98 -5.39 9.76 1.04
CA ASN A 98 -6.37 10.35 0.11
C ASN A 98 -5.68 11.16 -1.00
N LEU A 99 -4.56 11.83 -0.71
CA LEU A 99 -3.74 12.50 -1.72
C LEU A 99 -3.12 11.49 -2.70
N ILE A 100 -2.55 10.39 -2.18
CA ILE A 100 -1.96 9.33 -3.02
C ILE A 100 -3.04 8.63 -3.86
N ASN A 101 -4.23 8.39 -3.31
CA ASN A 101 -5.34 7.80 -4.06
C ASN A 101 -5.91 8.77 -5.11
N SER A 102 -5.96 10.07 -4.82
CA SER A 102 -6.32 11.10 -5.81
C SER A 102 -5.28 11.17 -6.95
N ILE A 103 -3.99 11.10 -6.62
CA ILE A 103 -2.87 11.03 -7.60
C ILE A 103 -2.94 9.76 -8.45
N LYS A 104 -3.30 8.61 -7.87
CA LYS A 104 -3.46 7.33 -8.56
C LYS A 104 -4.67 7.30 -9.48
N ASN A 105 -5.79 7.92 -9.09
CA ASN A 105 -7.04 7.89 -9.85
C ASN A 105 -7.06 8.95 -10.96
N ASN A 106 -6.40 10.09 -10.77
CA ASN A 106 -6.37 11.18 -11.75
C ASN A 106 -5.09 11.27 -12.58
N GLY A 107 -4.13 10.34 -12.41
CA GLY A 107 -2.90 10.29 -13.18
C GLY A 107 -2.18 11.64 -13.23
N LEU A 108 -1.39 11.96 -12.20
CA LEU A 108 -0.73 13.26 -12.02
C LEU A 108 0.04 13.79 -13.26
N PHE A 109 0.38 12.92 -14.21
CA PHE A 109 1.06 13.25 -15.47
C PHE A 109 0.31 12.82 -16.75
N ALA A 110 -0.86 12.19 -16.62
CA ALA A 110 -1.61 11.68 -17.77
C ALA A 110 -2.23 12.81 -18.62
N HIS A 111 -2.46 13.99 -18.03
CA HIS A 111 -3.14 15.11 -18.70
C HIS A 111 -2.27 16.34 -18.93
N SER A 112 -1.11 16.48 -18.26
CA SER A 112 -0.24 17.66 -18.40
C SER A 112 0.71 17.58 -19.60
N GLY A 113 0.86 16.41 -20.24
CA GLY A 113 1.79 16.19 -21.35
C GLY A 113 3.28 16.23 -20.95
N GLU A 114 3.58 16.45 -19.67
CA GLU A 114 4.94 16.45 -19.13
C GLU A 114 5.38 15.03 -18.80
N ILE A 115 6.46 14.59 -19.45
CA ILE A 115 7.02 13.24 -19.26
C ILE A 115 8.03 13.27 -18.12
N LEU A 116 7.84 12.40 -17.13
CA LEU A 116 8.78 12.24 -16.02
C LEU A 116 10.14 11.73 -16.53
N THR A 117 11.24 12.28 -16.03
CA THR A 117 12.59 11.77 -16.32
C THR A 117 13.22 11.28 -15.02
N ILE A 118 13.60 10.00 -14.98
CA ILE A 118 14.18 9.34 -13.81
C ILE A 118 15.56 8.76 -14.18
N PRO A 119 16.47 8.58 -13.21
CA PRO A 119 17.71 7.86 -13.45
C PRO A 119 17.42 6.40 -13.77
N LYS A 120 18.23 5.79 -14.64
CA LYS A 120 18.12 4.36 -14.95
C LYS A 120 18.24 3.50 -13.68
N PRO A 121 17.22 2.69 -13.32
CA PRO A 121 17.28 1.85 -12.13
C PRO A 121 18.29 0.71 -12.30
N ILE A 122 18.92 0.31 -11.20
CA ILE A 122 19.81 -0.85 -11.15
C ILE A 122 18.93 -2.10 -11.02
N GLY A 123 18.88 -2.93 -12.07
CA GLY A 123 18.14 -4.19 -12.06
C GLY A 123 16.82 -4.12 -12.83
N ARG A 124 15.73 -4.61 -12.23
CA ARG A 124 14.41 -4.69 -12.88
C ARG A 124 13.74 -3.31 -12.89
N ARG A 125 13.05 -3.00 -13.99
CA ARG A 125 12.31 -1.75 -14.12
C ARG A 125 11.14 -1.69 -13.14
N LEU A 126 10.99 -0.53 -12.52
CA LEU A 126 9.94 -0.22 -11.55
C LEU A 126 9.18 1.00 -12.04
N CYS A 127 7.85 0.97 -11.89
CA CYS A 127 7.07 2.18 -12.12
C CYS A 127 7.38 3.20 -11.02
N PRO A 128 7.69 4.47 -11.35
CA PRO A 128 8.06 5.49 -10.35
C PRO A 128 6.88 5.94 -9.46
N ILE A 129 5.63 5.63 -9.84
CA ILE A 129 4.44 6.05 -9.07
C ILE A 129 3.84 4.91 -8.26
N CYS A 130 3.68 3.73 -8.87
CA CYS A 130 3.01 2.60 -8.23
C CYS A 130 3.95 1.47 -7.82
N GLU A 131 5.26 1.61 -8.08
CA GLU A 131 6.32 0.66 -7.71
C GLU A 131 6.02 -0.78 -8.17
N ASN A 132 5.18 -0.92 -9.21
CA ASN A 132 4.84 -2.22 -9.75
C ASN A 132 6.09 -2.85 -10.40
N GLU A 133 6.51 -3.99 -9.85
CA GLU A 133 7.58 -4.84 -10.39
C GLU A 133 7.13 -5.71 -11.57
N ASN A 134 5.82 -5.84 -11.77
CA ASN A 134 5.28 -6.73 -12.78
C ASN A 134 5.58 -6.20 -14.19
N TRP A 135 6.51 -6.86 -14.88
CA TRP A 135 6.98 -6.46 -16.20
C TRP A 135 5.88 -6.41 -17.27
N TYR A 136 4.85 -7.26 -17.16
CA TYR A 136 3.72 -7.26 -18.11
C TYR A 136 2.90 -5.96 -18.04
N LYS A 137 3.04 -5.20 -16.95
CA LYS A 137 2.36 -3.92 -16.74
C LYS A 137 3.21 -2.71 -17.12
N ILE A 138 4.44 -2.90 -17.62
CA ILE A 138 5.32 -1.82 -18.05
C ILE A 138 5.59 -1.99 -19.54
N HIS A 139 5.05 -1.09 -20.35
CA HIS A 139 5.23 -1.09 -21.79
C HIS A 139 6.33 -0.12 -22.20
N GLU A 140 7.26 -0.60 -23.02
CA GLU A 140 8.33 0.19 -23.64
C GLU A 140 7.90 0.61 -25.05
N SER A 141 8.07 1.88 -25.37
CA SER A 141 7.87 2.41 -26.72
C SER A 141 8.99 3.39 -27.09
N VAL A 142 9.05 3.75 -28.37
CA VAL A 142 10.10 4.63 -28.92
C VAL A 142 9.62 6.07 -28.84
N ASP A 143 10.44 6.95 -28.26
CA ASP A 143 10.18 8.38 -28.29
C ASP A 143 10.85 9.04 -29.49
N LYS A 144 10.03 9.47 -30.45
CA LYS A 144 10.50 10.15 -31.66
C LYS A 144 10.98 11.59 -31.39
N ASN A 145 10.62 12.17 -30.25
CA ASN A 145 11.02 13.51 -29.86
C ASN A 145 12.43 13.55 -29.22
N ASP A 146 12.95 12.40 -28.79
CA ASP A 146 14.27 12.28 -28.18
C ASP A 146 15.21 11.53 -29.13
N VAL A 147 16.10 12.27 -29.80
CA VAL A 147 17.02 11.68 -30.78
C VAL A 147 18.41 11.56 -30.17
N ILE A 148 18.80 10.33 -29.84
CA ILE A 148 20.12 10.01 -29.26
C ILE A 148 21.23 10.15 -30.31
N SER A 149 20.98 9.70 -31.54
CA SER A 149 21.93 9.82 -32.66
C SER A 149 21.19 10.09 -33.96
N HIS A 150 21.77 10.92 -34.83
CA HIS A 150 21.17 11.24 -36.12
C HIS A 150 21.55 10.24 -37.22
N PHE A 151 22.75 9.64 -37.15
CA PHE A 151 23.24 8.66 -38.12
C PHE A 151 24.14 7.61 -37.45
N PRO A 152 23.72 6.33 -37.35
CA PRO A 152 22.37 5.82 -37.62
C PRO A 152 21.33 6.51 -36.74
N ARG A 153 20.09 6.67 -37.23
CA ARG A 153 19.05 7.38 -36.47
C ARG A 153 18.60 6.50 -35.29
N VAL A 154 18.93 6.92 -34.07
CA VAL A 154 18.58 6.23 -32.82
C VAL A 154 17.73 7.15 -31.97
N TYR A 155 16.59 6.63 -31.52
CA TYR A 155 15.63 7.33 -30.69
C TYR A 155 15.69 6.85 -29.25
N GLY A 156 15.30 7.73 -28.32
CA GLY A 156 15.11 7.43 -26.91
C GLY A 156 13.96 6.46 -26.68
N LYS A 157 13.93 5.91 -25.46
CA LYS A 157 12.87 5.01 -25.00
C LYS A 157 11.97 5.76 -24.03
N ILE A 158 10.68 5.48 -24.12
CA ILE A 158 9.67 5.93 -23.17
C ILE A 158 8.95 4.71 -22.61
N TYR A 159 8.58 4.80 -21.35
CA TYR A 159 7.95 3.72 -20.61
C TYR A 159 6.59 4.18 -20.13
N SER A 160 5.63 3.26 -20.14
CA SER A 160 4.27 3.50 -19.65
C SER A 160 3.83 2.37 -18.74
N CYS A 161 3.16 2.71 -17.63
CA CYS A 161 2.62 1.73 -16.69
C CYS A 161 1.12 1.55 -16.89
N SER A 162 0.66 0.33 -17.15
CA SER A 162 -0.77 -0.01 -17.31
C SER A 162 -1.54 0.05 -15.99
N GLY A 163 -0.84 0.05 -14.85
CA GLY A 163 -1.47 0.09 -13.52
C GLY A 163 -1.86 1.50 -13.06
N CYS A 164 -1.06 2.51 -13.36
CA CYS A 164 -1.30 3.89 -12.91
C CYS A 164 -1.20 4.94 -14.04
N ALA A 165 -1.13 4.49 -15.30
CA ALA A 165 -1.00 5.31 -16.51
C ALA A 165 0.20 6.29 -16.50
N CYS A 166 1.20 6.07 -15.64
CA CYS A 166 2.40 6.90 -15.58
C CYS A 166 3.23 6.70 -16.85
N VAL A 167 3.72 7.80 -17.41
CA VAL A 167 4.66 7.79 -18.54
C VAL A 167 5.98 8.44 -18.10
N TRP A 168 7.11 7.76 -18.35
CA TRP A 168 8.42 8.26 -17.95
C TRP A 168 9.54 7.86 -18.93
N LYS A 169 10.67 8.54 -18.80
CA LYS A 169 11.94 8.26 -19.49
C LYS A 169 13.02 7.94 -18.47
N GLU A 170 13.95 7.08 -18.89
CA GLU A 170 15.16 6.78 -18.14
C GLU A 170 16.33 7.57 -18.75
N LYS A 171 17.11 8.26 -17.92
CA LYS A 171 18.33 8.97 -18.31
C LYS A 171 19.55 8.37 -17.61
#